data_AF-A0A9P1BGN0-F1
#
_entry.id   AF-A0A9P1BGN0-F1
#
_cell.length_a   1.000
_cell.length_b   1.000
_cell.length_c   1.000
_cell.angle_alpha   90.00
_cell.angle_beta   90.00
_cell.angle_gamma   90.00
#
_symmetry.space_group_name_H-M   'P 1'
#
loop_
_entity.id
_entity.type
_entity.pdbx_description
1 polymer ?
#
loop_
_entity_poly.entity_id
_entity_poly.type
_entity_poly.pdbx_seq_one_letter_code
_entity_poly.pdbx_strand_id
1 'polypeptide(L)'
;MAHHRYEELPTCELCPGFESESSEGTCSDEEFANLKPEWLPRWLYTSTWGVPCEVKQMMKQKIERPNKSLGDYGSHLTMFDVSGPAVRLLWIATVIQWPFMIMFPFIAFQFTDCNGLGLPAYHMWLWSLVFPIFAAMMIIEWRCFTYTITPVVQWLGRMETPPCCSGFCWWMASQICLSAISTGDVVTQALLLSSTCRWFTCPGWSNVATAWVDIWNNSLFSWVTAGKNLQTILIVTWGLAIMQLPLFVLAALPVRWFVGQNLDFGLCSEKDGYHVSSCWPSLDTATDSEAECCGRAHCKCSKIWHADALKTLATLNRMSYVNAGLFLLQLQRARIAFNSGDRDRCCQILTMEVRQMIPRIFLINFCQNCIKLEVQTTIFSLGRMVHKVQNAHVTTCEGNGESSTRVAVGEPSQVLETAVREIRWLTWFVWFAGALCATVQLHSMAKLIGYNDSYRSVAQAMSFQCPAVD
;
A
#
# COMPACT_ATOMS: atom_id res chain seq x y z
N MET A 1 -37.60 -16.82 21.30
CA MET A 1 -36.22 -17.04 21.80
C MET A 1 -35.76 -18.41 21.35
N ALA A 2 -35.24 -18.50 20.13
CA ALA A 2 -34.50 -19.67 19.66
C ALA A 2 -33.03 -19.30 19.74
N HIS A 3 -32.30 -19.89 20.68
CA HIS A 3 -30.85 -19.84 20.65
C HIS A 3 -30.41 -20.57 19.38
N HIS A 4 -30.07 -19.81 18.33
CA HIS A 4 -29.22 -20.32 17.27
C HIS A 4 -27.85 -20.59 17.91
N ARG A 5 -27.72 -21.81 18.44
CA ARG A 5 -26.45 -22.41 18.80
C ARG A 5 -25.70 -22.47 17.47
N TYR A 6 -24.74 -21.56 17.26
CA TYR A 6 -23.71 -21.80 16.27
C TYR A 6 -23.14 -23.15 16.65
N GLU A 7 -23.40 -24.18 15.82
CA GLU A 7 -22.64 -25.41 15.91
C GLU A 7 -21.19 -24.97 15.81
N GLU A 8 -20.48 -25.11 16.93
CA GLU A 8 -19.03 -25.00 16.97
C GLU A 8 -18.52 -25.87 15.83
N LEU A 9 -18.06 -25.23 14.76
CA LEU A 9 -17.28 -25.89 13.73
C LEU A 9 -16.24 -26.72 14.49
N PRO A 10 -16.16 -28.04 14.27
CA PRO A 10 -15.28 -28.90 15.06
C PRO A 10 -13.91 -28.25 15.08
N THR A 11 -13.48 -27.87 16.29
CA THR A 11 -12.13 -27.39 16.54
C THR A 11 -11.20 -28.34 15.80
N CYS A 12 -10.39 -27.80 14.88
CA CYS A 12 -9.52 -28.61 14.05
C CYS A 12 -8.56 -29.41 14.94
N GLU A 13 -8.94 -30.64 15.30
CA GLU A 13 -8.07 -31.66 15.90
C GLU A 13 -6.92 -32.07 14.94
N LEU A 14 -6.86 -31.47 13.75
CA LEU A 14 -5.79 -31.64 12.75
C LEU A 14 -4.58 -30.72 12.93
N CYS A 15 -4.57 -29.85 13.96
CA CYS A 15 -3.36 -29.13 14.35
C CYS A 15 -3.01 -29.37 15.83
N PRO A 16 -2.90 -30.64 16.32
CA PRO A 16 -2.23 -30.86 17.59
C PRO A 16 -0.80 -30.35 17.39
N GLY A 17 -0.33 -29.55 18.36
CA GLY A 17 0.85 -28.68 18.25
C GLY A 17 1.87 -29.19 17.25
N PHE A 18 2.19 -28.35 16.26
CA PHE A 18 3.34 -28.56 15.38
C PHE A 18 4.61 -28.38 16.24
N GLU A 19 4.78 -29.25 17.25
CA GLU A 19 6.05 -29.49 17.88
C GLU A 19 6.94 -29.93 16.73
N SER A 20 7.94 -29.11 16.44
CA SER A 20 8.92 -29.41 15.43
C SER A 20 9.74 -30.61 15.92
N GLU A 21 9.18 -31.82 15.82
CA GLU A 21 10.00 -33.01 15.69
C GLU A 21 10.79 -32.78 14.41
N SER A 22 12.04 -32.35 14.60
CA SER A 22 13.04 -32.10 13.57
C SER A 22 13.46 -33.42 12.91
N SER A 23 12.48 -34.21 12.47
CA SER A 23 12.73 -35.29 11.55
C SER A 23 13.30 -34.64 10.29
N GLU A 24 14.57 -34.90 10.02
CA GLU A 24 15.30 -34.51 8.81
C GLU A 24 14.75 -35.27 7.58
N GLY A 25 13.43 -35.30 7.44
CA GLY A 25 12.77 -35.71 6.21
C GLY A 25 13.09 -34.68 5.14
N THR A 26 14.13 -34.94 4.36
CA THR A 26 14.44 -34.18 3.15
C THR A 26 13.18 -34.11 2.30
N CYS A 27 12.55 -32.94 2.23
CA CYS A 27 11.40 -32.69 1.38
C CYS A 27 11.86 -32.93 -0.07
N SER A 28 11.53 -34.09 -0.65
CA SER A 28 12.02 -34.46 -1.96
C SER A 28 11.37 -33.56 -3.02
N ASP A 29 12.18 -32.67 -3.59
CA ASP A 29 11.74 -31.63 -4.53
C ASP A 29 11.06 -32.18 -5.81
N GLU A 30 11.22 -33.47 -6.09
CA GLU A 30 10.62 -34.14 -7.25
C GLU A 30 9.13 -34.42 -7.07
N GLU A 31 8.68 -34.81 -5.88
CA GLU A 31 7.26 -35.09 -5.62
C GLU A 31 6.42 -33.83 -5.78
N PHE A 32 6.97 -32.69 -5.35
CA PHE A 32 6.34 -31.37 -5.47
C PHE A 32 6.29 -30.84 -6.90
N ALA A 33 7.26 -31.23 -7.74
CA ALA A 33 7.31 -30.79 -9.13
C ALA A 33 6.12 -31.32 -9.96
N ASN A 34 5.45 -32.38 -9.51
CA ASN A 34 4.27 -32.95 -10.16
C ASN A 34 2.94 -32.34 -9.68
N LEU A 35 2.93 -31.70 -8.51
CA LEU A 35 1.74 -31.08 -7.91
C LEU A 35 1.58 -29.60 -8.30
N LYS A 36 2.60 -29.00 -8.91
CA LYS A 36 2.57 -27.59 -9.29
C LYS A 36 1.86 -27.41 -10.64
N PRO A 37 1.21 -26.25 -10.86
CA PRO A 37 0.77 -25.84 -12.19
C PRO A 37 1.94 -25.79 -13.19
N GLU A 38 1.74 -26.28 -14.41
CA GLU A 38 2.79 -26.36 -15.44
C GLU A 38 3.44 -25.00 -15.77
N TRP A 39 2.67 -23.91 -15.64
CA TRP A 39 3.11 -22.56 -15.95
C TRP A 39 3.96 -21.91 -14.84
N LEU A 40 4.02 -22.52 -13.65
CA LEU A 40 4.87 -22.03 -12.56
C LEU A 40 6.33 -22.51 -12.73
N PRO A 41 7.32 -21.59 -12.66
CA PRO A 41 8.71 -21.96 -12.81
C PRO A 41 9.14 -22.98 -11.75
N ARG A 42 9.84 -24.03 -12.18
CA ARG A 42 10.34 -25.09 -11.27
C ARG A 42 11.24 -24.54 -10.17
N TRP A 43 12.03 -23.50 -10.46
CA TRP A 43 12.94 -22.90 -9.49
C TRP A 43 12.21 -22.29 -8.28
N LEU A 44 10.96 -21.85 -8.42
CA LEU A 44 10.20 -21.30 -7.30
C LEU A 44 9.87 -22.37 -6.24
N TYR A 45 9.81 -23.64 -6.63
CA TYR A 45 9.51 -24.75 -5.71
C TYR A 45 10.73 -25.59 -5.37
N THR A 46 11.84 -25.44 -6.08
CA THR A 46 13.05 -26.25 -5.84
C THR A 46 14.17 -25.44 -5.18
N SER A 47 14.07 -24.11 -5.16
CA SER A 47 15.04 -23.24 -4.52
C SER A 47 14.74 -23.05 -3.02
N THR A 48 15.79 -22.97 -2.20
CA THR A 48 15.72 -22.56 -0.79
C THR A 48 15.27 -21.10 -0.61
N TRP A 49 15.32 -20.31 -1.68
CA TRP A 49 14.78 -18.95 -1.76
C TRP A 49 13.34 -18.89 -2.30
N GLY A 50 12.78 -20.03 -2.69
CA GLY A 50 11.41 -20.17 -3.19
C GLY A 50 10.40 -20.43 -2.08
N VAL A 51 9.36 -21.22 -2.40
CA VAL A 51 8.31 -21.62 -1.46
C VAL A 51 8.92 -22.37 -0.27
N PRO A 52 8.70 -21.90 0.97
CA PRO A 52 9.24 -22.54 2.18
C PRO A 52 8.79 -24.00 2.33
N CYS A 53 9.63 -24.83 2.94
CA CYS A 53 9.36 -26.28 3.07
C CYS A 53 8.11 -26.56 3.91
N GLU A 54 7.84 -25.71 4.90
CA GLU A 54 6.67 -25.81 5.78
C GLU A 54 5.38 -25.60 4.99
N VAL A 55 5.38 -24.66 4.03
CA VAL A 55 4.24 -24.44 3.11
C VAL A 55 4.08 -25.64 2.17
N LYS A 56 5.18 -26.21 1.69
CA LYS A 56 5.14 -27.44 0.87
C LYS A 56 4.52 -28.61 1.65
N GLN A 57 4.99 -28.85 2.88
CA GLN A 57 4.45 -29.91 3.73
C GLN A 57 2.95 -29.73 3.97
N MET A 58 2.51 -28.50 4.26
CA MET A 58 1.10 -28.20 4.46
C MET A 58 0.25 -28.43 3.20
N MET A 59 0.77 -28.07 2.03
CA MET A 59 0.09 -28.37 0.77
C MET A 59 0.00 -29.88 0.54
N LYS A 60 1.05 -30.66 0.83
CA LYS A 60 1.00 -32.13 0.76
C LYS A 60 -0.07 -32.70 1.69
N GLN A 61 -0.11 -32.24 2.95
CA GLN A 61 -1.12 -32.66 3.92
C GLN A 61 -2.55 -32.37 3.45
N LYS A 62 -2.81 -31.20 2.86
CA LYS A 62 -4.14 -30.86 2.33
C LYS A 62 -4.54 -31.69 1.11
N ILE A 63 -3.58 -32.11 0.30
CA ILE A 63 -3.82 -32.99 -0.86
C ILE A 63 -4.15 -34.41 -0.38
N GLU A 64 -3.42 -34.91 0.62
CA GLU A 64 -3.64 -36.24 1.20
C GLU A 64 -4.95 -36.30 2.01
N ARG A 65 -5.31 -35.21 2.69
CA ARG A 65 -6.50 -35.11 3.54
C ARG A 65 -7.35 -33.89 3.13
N PRO A 66 -7.99 -33.94 1.95
CA PRO A 66 -8.80 -32.82 1.48
C PRO A 66 -10.01 -32.63 2.37
N ASN A 67 -10.31 -31.37 2.71
CA ASN A 67 -11.52 -31.07 3.47
C ASN A 67 -12.76 -31.26 2.60
N LYS A 68 -13.45 -32.39 2.78
CA LYS A 68 -14.62 -32.78 1.98
C LYS A 68 -15.77 -31.77 2.03
N SER A 69 -15.88 -30.96 3.10
CA SER A 69 -16.95 -29.95 3.21
C SER A 69 -16.77 -28.77 2.25
N LEU A 70 -15.57 -28.57 1.71
CA LEU A 70 -15.25 -27.49 0.76
C LEU A 70 -15.26 -27.95 -0.70
N GLY A 71 -15.65 -29.20 -0.97
CA GLY A 71 -15.62 -29.79 -2.31
C GLY A 71 -14.22 -29.77 -2.92
N ASP A 72 -14.12 -29.38 -4.19
CA ASP A 72 -12.85 -29.33 -4.94
C ASP A 72 -11.81 -28.39 -4.29
N TYR A 73 -12.26 -27.39 -3.54
CA TYR A 73 -11.39 -26.43 -2.85
C TYR A 73 -10.82 -26.96 -1.54
N GLY A 74 -11.24 -28.14 -1.07
CA GLY A 74 -10.76 -28.75 0.17
C GLY A 74 -9.27 -29.05 0.19
N SER A 75 -8.65 -29.15 -0.99
CA SER A 75 -7.20 -29.38 -1.18
C SER A 75 -6.38 -28.08 -1.26
N HIS A 76 -7.02 -26.92 -1.44
CA HIS A 76 -6.34 -25.65 -1.64
C HIS A 76 -5.88 -25.03 -0.31
N LEU A 77 -4.69 -24.44 -0.31
CA LEU A 77 -4.23 -23.58 0.78
C LEU A 77 -5.00 -22.27 0.76
N THR A 78 -5.35 -21.77 1.93
CA THR A 78 -5.96 -20.45 2.12
C THR A 78 -4.92 -19.48 2.67
N MET A 79 -5.20 -18.19 2.60
CA MET A 79 -4.32 -17.19 3.24
C MET A 79 -4.21 -17.38 4.75
N PHE A 80 -5.22 -17.95 5.41
CA PHE A 80 -5.16 -18.24 6.85
C PHE A 80 -4.11 -19.30 7.18
N ASP A 81 -3.86 -20.22 6.25
CA ASP A 81 -2.90 -21.30 6.47
C ASP A 81 -1.46 -20.79 6.44
N VAL A 82 -1.16 -19.75 5.64
CA VAL A 82 0.21 -19.32 5.36
C VAL A 82 0.59 -17.90 5.82
N SER A 83 -0.38 -17.09 6.27
CA SER A 83 -0.13 -15.66 6.53
C SER A 83 0.64 -15.38 7.82
N GLY A 84 0.55 -16.24 8.85
CA GLY A 84 1.20 -16.02 10.16
C GLY A 84 2.71 -15.68 10.05
N PRO A 85 3.54 -16.54 9.41
CA PRO A 85 4.97 -16.28 9.29
C PRO A 85 5.28 -15.01 8.48
N ALA A 86 4.48 -14.73 7.45
CA ALA A 86 4.63 -13.53 6.64
C ALA A 86 4.23 -12.26 7.41
N VAL A 87 3.21 -12.31 8.28
CA VAL A 87 2.85 -11.20 9.19
C VAL A 87 4.01 -10.89 10.14
N ARG A 88 4.66 -11.91 10.70
CA ARG A 88 5.85 -11.72 11.54
C ARG A 88 6.98 -11.00 10.81
N LEU A 89 7.27 -11.41 9.57
CA LEU A 89 8.25 -10.74 8.72
C LEU A 89 7.86 -9.30 8.38
N LEU A 90 6.57 -9.04 8.14
CA LEU A 90 6.05 -7.70 7.88
C LEU A 90 6.20 -6.76 9.08
N TRP A 91 6.05 -7.25 10.32
CA TRP A 91 6.35 -6.45 11.51
C TRP A 91 7.82 -6.04 11.58
N ILE A 92 8.73 -6.94 11.23
CA ILE A 92 10.17 -6.62 11.14
C ILE A 92 10.41 -5.53 10.09
N ALA A 93 9.81 -5.67 8.90
CA ALA A 93 9.85 -4.64 7.87
C ALA A 93 9.32 -3.28 8.37
N THR A 94 8.19 -3.27 9.10
CA THR A 94 7.64 -2.04 9.70
C THR A 94 8.65 -1.40 10.66
N VAL A 95 9.29 -2.20 11.53
CA VAL A 95 10.28 -1.73 12.51
C VAL A 95 11.56 -1.22 11.84
N ILE A 96 11.93 -1.73 10.66
CA ILE A 96 13.09 -1.25 9.90
C ILE A 96 12.73 0.03 9.14
N GLN A 97 11.65 0.00 8.36
CA GLN A 97 11.28 1.05 7.41
C GLN A 97 10.88 2.35 8.11
N TRP A 98 10.11 2.29 9.20
CA TRP A 98 9.54 3.50 9.80
C TRP A 98 10.55 4.37 10.53
N PRO A 99 11.42 3.83 11.41
CA PRO A 99 12.52 4.59 11.96
C PRO A 99 13.42 5.17 10.87
N PHE A 100 13.68 4.41 9.80
CA PHE A 100 14.41 4.94 8.65
C PHE A 100 13.68 6.11 7.98
N MET A 101 12.38 5.97 7.69
CA MET A 101 11.56 7.02 7.07
C MET A 101 11.50 8.30 7.92
N ILE A 102 11.51 8.17 9.25
CA ILE A 102 11.50 9.30 10.17
C ILE A 102 12.90 9.94 10.25
N MET A 103 13.96 9.13 10.40
CA MET A 103 15.32 9.63 10.66
C MET A 103 16.04 10.12 9.40
N PHE A 104 15.81 9.47 8.25
CA PHE A 104 16.53 9.77 7.02
C PHE A 104 16.34 11.21 6.51
N PRO A 105 15.14 11.83 6.53
CA PRO A 105 14.99 13.25 6.21
C PRO A 105 15.86 14.18 7.06
N PHE A 106 16.01 13.90 8.36
CA PHE A 106 16.86 14.69 9.25
C PHE A 106 18.34 14.54 8.90
N ILE A 107 18.79 13.30 8.69
CA ILE A 107 20.17 13.01 8.26
C ILE A 107 20.44 13.72 6.93
N ALA A 108 19.57 13.51 5.93
CA ALA A 108 19.70 14.13 4.62
C ALA A 108 19.72 15.66 4.72
N PHE A 109 18.91 16.28 5.58
CA PHE A 109 18.92 17.74 5.79
C PHE A 109 20.27 18.25 6.30
N GLN A 110 20.88 17.58 7.27
CA GLN A 110 22.18 17.96 7.83
C GLN A 110 23.32 17.86 6.80
N PHE A 111 23.21 16.92 5.87
CA PHE A 111 24.19 16.67 4.82
C PHE A 111 23.78 17.22 3.45
N THR A 112 22.78 18.10 3.39
CA THR A 112 22.45 18.82 2.15
C THR A 112 23.11 20.19 2.22
N ASP A 113 23.88 20.56 1.21
CA ASP A 113 24.53 21.86 1.14
C ASP A 113 23.78 22.80 0.19
N CYS A 114 23.86 24.10 0.43
CA CYS A 114 23.40 25.08 -0.55
C CYS A 114 24.53 25.27 -1.56
N ASN A 115 24.28 24.97 -2.84
CA ASN A 115 25.24 25.23 -3.90
C ASN A 115 25.41 26.75 -4.12
N GLY A 116 26.36 27.15 -4.98
CA GLY A 116 26.60 28.56 -5.31
C GLY A 116 25.40 29.31 -5.92
N LEU A 117 24.35 28.57 -6.33
CA LEU A 117 23.09 29.12 -6.84
C LEU A 117 22.02 29.25 -5.73
N GLY A 118 22.37 28.93 -4.48
CA GLY A 118 21.42 28.90 -3.36
C GLY A 118 20.39 27.76 -3.45
N LEU A 119 20.65 26.73 -4.26
CA LEU A 119 19.82 25.54 -4.38
C LEU A 119 20.37 24.40 -3.50
N PRO A 120 19.50 23.62 -2.86
CA PRO A 120 19.93 22.46 -2.09
C PRO A 120 20.51 21.38 -3.02
N ALA A 121 21.70 20.89 -2.69
CA ALA A 121 22.35 19.76 -3.34
C ALA A 121 22.74 18.74 -2.27
N TYR A 122 22.32 17.49 -2.47
CA TYR A 122 22.64 16.39 -1.56
C TYR A 122 23.81 15.58 -2.12
N HIS A 123 24.61 15.01 -1.22
CA HIS A 123 25.75 14.18 -1.61
C HIS A 123 25.33 12.78 -2.04
N MET A 124 25.97 12.24 -3.08
CA MET A 124 25.66 10.91 -3.62
C MET A 124 25.91 9.77 -2.62
N TRP A 125 26.79 9.96 -1.64
CA TRP A 125 27.06 8.94 -0.62
C TRP A 125 25.84 8.66 0.27
N LEU A 126 24.84 9.55 0.35
CA LEU A 126 23.59 9.27 1.08
C LEU A 126 22.88 8.02 0.56
N TRP A 127 23.05 7.67 -0.71
CA TRP A 127 22.53 6.43 -1.30
C TRP A 127 23.14 5.17 -0.67
N SER A 128 24.35 5.25 -0.12
CA SER A 128 24.96 4.11 0.61
C SER A 128 24.21 3.77 1.90
N LEU A 129 23.53 4.74 2.52
CA LEU A 129 22.64 4.50 3.68
C LEU A 129 21.29 3.91 3.25
N VAL A 130 20.80 4.33 2.08
CA VAL A 130 19.53 3.88 1.52
C VAL A 130 19.60 2.41 1.07
N PHE A 131 20.67 2.05 0.35
CA PHE A 131 20.81 0.76 -0.31
C PHE A 131 20.61 -0.46 0.62
N PRO A 132 21.21 -0.56 1.82
CA PRO A 132 21.02 -1.72 2.70
C PRO A 132 19.57 -1.83 3.20
N ILE A 133 18.92 -0.71 3.51
CA ILE A 133 17.51 -0.69 3.94
C ILE A 133 16.62 -1.12 2.78
N PHE A 134 16.85 -0.57 1.59
CA PHE A 134 16.14 -0.96 0.38
C PHE A 134 16.28 -2.46 0.10
N ALA A 135 17.50 -3.00 0.12
CA ALA A 135 17.76 -4.41 -0.09
C ALA A 135 17.07 -5.29 0.97
N ALA A 136 17.13 -4.91 2.25
CA ALA A 136 16.45 -5.61 3.33
C ALA A 136 14.92 -5.66 3.10
N MET A 137 14.32 -4.54 2.70
CA MET A 137 12.88 -4.48 2.40
C MET A 137 12.50 -5.36 1.23
N MET A 138 13.29 -5.36 0.15
CA MET A 138 13.06 -6.24 -1.02
C MET A 138 13.20 -7.72 -0.65
N ILE A 139 14.15 -8.09 0.21
CA ILE A 139 14.34 -9.47 0.67
C ILE A 139 13.17 -9.91 1.55
N ILE A 140 12.74 -9.07 2.50
CA ILE A 140 11.59 -9.37 3.35
C ILE A 140 10.33 -9.51 2.51
N GLU A 141 10.09 -8.58 1.58
CA GLU A 141 8.95 -8.63 0.67
C GLU A 141 8.96 -9.90 -0.19
N TRP A 142 10.12 -10.26 -0.75
CA TRP A 142 10.31 -11.51 -1.49
C TRP A 142 9.94 -12.72 -0.62
N ARG A 143 10.43 -12.77 0.62
CA ARG A 143 10.11 -13.87 1.54
C ARG A 143 8.61 -13.92 1.87
N CYS A 144 7.98 -12.80 2.19
CA CYS A 144 6.53 -12.73 2.38
C CYS A 144 5.78 -13.24 1.15
N PHE A 145 6.21 -12.83 -0.03
CA PHE A 145 5.64 -13.28 -1.30
C PHE A 145 5.75 -14.80 -1.49
N THR A 146 6.87 -15.43 -1.11
CA THR A 146 7.01 -16.89 -1.21
C THR A 146 6.04 -17.68 -0.33
N TYR A 147 5.57 -17.10 0.79
CA TYR A 147 4.49 -17.70 1.59
C TYR A 147 3.13 -17.53 0.91
N THR A 148 2.86 -16.36 0.32
CA THR A 148 1.52 -16.00 -0.16
C THR A 148 1.24 -16.40 -1.60
N ILE A 149 2.27 -16.64 -2.42
CA ILE A 149 2.07 -16.94 -3.83
C ILE A 149 1.33 -18.26 -4.05
N THR A 150 1.61 -19.29 -3.24
CA THR A 150 1.00 -20.62 -3.41
C THR A 150 -0.53 -20.58 -3.32
N PRO A 151 -1.17 -20.05 -2.25
CA PRO A 151 -2.62 -19.95 -2.23
C PRO A 151 -3.14 -19.02 -3.34
N VAL A 152 -2.48 -17.89 -3.60
CA VAL A 152 -2.91 -16.97 -4.67
C VAL A 152 -3.01 -17.70 -6.02
N VAL A 153 -2.01 -18.50 -6.36
CA VAL A 153 -1.99 -19.28 -7.60
C VAL A 153 -3.00 -20.42 -7.60
N GLN A 154 -3.15 -21.16 -6.49
CA GLN A 154 -4.15 -22.24 -6.41
C GLN A 154 -5.58 -21.73 -6.61
N TRP A 155 -5.89 -20.54 -6.10
CA TRP A 155 -7.24 -19.98 -6.15
C TRP A 155 -7.54 -19.17 -7.42
N LEU A 156 -6.56 -18.42 -7.94
CA LEU A 156 -6.75 -17.56 -9.11
C LEU A 156 -6.34 -18.25 -10.43
N GLY A 157 -5.58 -19.35 -10.35
CA GLY A 157 -4.98 -19.97 -11.52
C GLY A 157 -3.89 -19.08 -12.13
N ARG A 158 -3.82 -19.05 -13.46
CA ARG A 158 -2.79 -18.29 -14.19
C ARG A 158 -3.02 -16.80 -13.97
N MET A 159 -2.01 -16.13 -13.41
CA MET A 159 -2.02 -14.67 -13.27
C MET A 159 -1.99 -14.02 -14.66
N GLU A 160 -3.11 -13.42 -15.06
CA GLU A 160 -3.21 -12.73 -16.34
C GLU A 160 -2.40 -11.43 -16.29
N THR A 161 -1.34 -11.38 -17.08
CA THR A 161 -0.64 -10.16 -17.44
C THR A 161 -1.36 -9.44 -18.58
N PRO A 162 -1.08 -8.13 -18.78
CA PRO A 162 -1.53 -7.46 -19.99
C PRO A 162 -1.20 -8.29 -21.25
N PRO A 163 -2.09 -8.24 -22.26
CA PRO A 163 -2.19 -9.25 -23.33
C PRO A 163 -0.92 -9.43 -24.18
N CYS A 164 0.06 -8.53 -24.08
CA CYS A 164 1.29 -8.57 -24.83
C CYS A 164 2.37 -9.52 -24.27
N CYS A 165 2.34 -9.89 -22.98
CA CYS A 165 3.43 -10.64 -22.34
C CYS A 165 2.91 -11.76 -21.44
N SER A 166 2.51 -12.90 -22.00
CA SER A 166 1.87 -14.00 -21.27
C SER A 166 2.89 -14.94 -20.57
N GLY A 167 3.55 -14.47 -19.51
CA GLY A 167 4.46 -15.32 -18.72
C GLY A 167 4.62 -14.88 -17.28
N PHE A 168 4.68 -15.85 -16.35
CA PHE A 168 4.90 -15.59 -14.93
C PHE A 168 6.22 -14.86 -14.67
N CYS A 169 7.28 -15.15 -15.41
CA CYS A 169 8.56 -14.44 -15.27
C CYS A 169 8.44 -12.95 -15.60
N TRP A 170 7.68 -12.58 -16.64
CA TRP A 170 7.41 -11.19 -16.99
C TRP A 170 6.52 -10.50 -15.97
N TRP A 171 5.47 -11.20 -15.52
CA TRP A 171 4.66 -10.73 -14.40
C TRP A 171 5.53 -10.45 -13.18
N MET A 172 6.35 -11.42 -12.77
CA MET A 172 7.25 -11.30 -11.62
C MET A 172 8.21 -10.13 -11.80
N ALA A 173 8.87 -10.01 -12.95
CA ALA A 173 9.78 -8.91 -13.24
C ALA A 173 9.06 -7.55 -13.14
N SER A 174 7.84 -7.44 -13.67
CA SER A 174 7.05 -6.21 -13.53
C SER A 174 6.73 -5.89 -12.07
N GLN A 175 6.43 -6.90 -11.25
CA GLN A 175 6.19 -6.74 -9.83
C GLN A 175 7.48 -6.39 -9.06
N ILE A 176 8.66 -6.93 -9.44
CA ILE A 176 9.99 -6.49 -8.92
C ILE A 176 10.09 -4.99 -9.11
N CYS A 177 9.89 -4.54 -10.35
CA CYS A 177 10.05 -3.13 -10.71
C CYS A 177 9.06 -2.24 -9.95
N LEU A 178 7.79 -2.64 -9.86
CA LEU A 178 6.77 -1.87 -9.15
C LEU A 178 7.03 -1.82 -7.63
N SER A 179 7.47 -2.91 -7.03
CA SER A 179 7.89 -2.94 -5.62
C SER A 179 9.10 -2.03 -5.41
N ALA A 180 10.16 -2.17 -6.23
CA ALA A 180 11.34 -1.32 -6.18
C ALA A 180 11.02 0.17 -6.32
N ILE A 181 10.14 0.54 -7.26
CA ILE A 181 9.67 1.93 -7.42
C ILE A 181 8.90 2.38 -6.17
N SER A 182 8.02 1.54 -5.62
CA SER A 182 7.22 1.89 -4.45
C SER A 182 8.06 2.08 -3.18
N THR A 183 9.07 1.23 -2.97
CA THR A 183 10.05 1.37 -1.88
C THR A 183 10.94 2.58 -2.11
N GLY A 184 11.41 2.80 -3.35
CA GLY A 184 12.19 3.99 -3.74
C GLY A 184 11.41 5.29 -3.55
N ASP A 185 10.08 5.25 -3.70
CA ASP A 185 9.22 6.40 -3.47
C ASP A 185 9.35 6.95 -2.04
N VAL A 186 9.52 6.08 -1.03
CA VAL A 186 9.74 6.50 0.37
C VAL A 186 11.01 7.32 0.51
N VAL A 187 12.09 6.87 -0.14
CA VAL A 187 13.39 7.54 -0.13
C VAL A 187 13.31 8.88 -0.84
N THR A 188 12.70 8.91 -2.03
CA THR A 188 12.55 10.16 -2.80
C THR A 188 11.67 11.17 -2.07
N GLN A 189 10.63 10.73 -1.34
CA GLN A 189 9.84 11.59 -0.47
C GLN A 189 10.71 12.20 0.63
N ALA A 190 11.50 11.38 1.32
CA ALA A 190 12.40 11.83 2.38
C ALA A 190 13.45 12.84 1.89
N LEU A 191 14.07 12.58 0.73
CA LEU A 191 15.02 13.52 0.08
C LEU A 191 14.35 14.81 -0.37
N LEU A 192 13.12 14.73 -0.87
CA LEU A 192 12.33 15.91 -1.24
C LEU A 192 12.07 16.78 -0.01
N LEU A 193 11.64 16.17 1.10
CA LEU A 193 11.44 16.88 2.36
C LEU A 193 12.72 17.56 2.83
N SER A 194 13.81 16.79 2.92
CA SER A 194 15.07 17.32 3.43
C SER A 194 15.58 18.48 2.58
N SER A 195 15.49 18.33 1.25
CA SER A 195 15.88 19.38 0.30
C SER A 195 15.01 20.61 0.44
N THR A 196 13.70 20.44 0.62
CA THR A 196 12.77 21.58 0.75
C THR A 196 12.98 22.30 2.08
N CYS A 197 13.16 21.56 3.18
CA CYS A 197 13.53 22.12 4.48
C CYS A 197 14.87 22.86 4.42
N ARG A 198 15.86 22.30 3.71
CA ARG A 198 17.16 22.95 3.51
C ARG A 198 17.01 24.24 2.71
N TRP A 199 16.11 24.26 1.74
CA TRP A 199 15.87 25.42 0.91
C TRP A 199 15.45 26.64 1.73
N PHE A 200 14.68 26.46 2.80
CA PHE A 200 14.29 27.53 3.74
C PHE A 200 15.48 28.22 4.42
N THR A 201 16.63 27.55 4.48
CA THR A 201 17.86 28.08 5.07
C THR A 201 18.85 28.62 4.03
N CYS A 202 18.61 28.38 2.75
CA CYS A 202 19.50 28.86 1.69
C CYS A 202 19.22 30.35 1.38
N PRO A 203 20.24 31.14 0.99
CA PRO A 203 20.08 32.58 0.73
C PRO A 203 19.03 32.94 -0.33
N GLY A 204 18.69 32.04 -1.25
CA GLY A 204 17.69 32.25 -2.31
C GLY A 204 16.23 32.06 -1.88
N TRP A 205 15.95 31.72 -0.63
CA TRP A 205 14.61 31.37 -0.16
C TRP A 205 13.57 32.48 -0.32
N SER A 206 13.93 33.73 -0.04
CA SER A 206 12.98 34.87 -0.08
C SER A 206 12.31 35.03 -1.45
N ASN A 207 13.07 34.80 -2.53
CA ASN A 207 12.58 34.87 -3.90
C ASN A 207 11.60 33.72 -4.19
N VAL A 208 11.93 32.51 -3.72
CA VAL A 208 11.11 31.30 -3.86
C VAL A 208 9.80 31.44 -3.07
N ALA A 209 9.86 31.96 -1.85
CA ALA A 209 8.70 32.19 -1.00
C ALA A 209 7.73 33.18 -1.64
N THR A 210 8.25 34.27 -2.21
CA THR A 210 7.43 35.26 -2.93
C THR A 210 6.78 34.63 -4.16
N ALA A 211 7.57 33.92 -4.98
CA ALA A 211 7.04 33.24 -6.16
C ALA A 211 5.99 32.18 -5.82
N TRP A 212 6.17 31.46 -4.70
CA TRP A 212 5.18 30.49 -4.21
C TRP A 212 3.86 31.17 -3.84
N VAL A 213 3.90 32.30 -3.13
CA VAL A 213 2.70 33.07 -2.77
C VAL A 213 1.96 33.52 -4.03
N ASP A 214 2.68 33.97 -5.05
CA ASP A 214 2.08 34.37 -6.33
C ASP A 214 1.45 33.18 -7.05
N ILE A 215 2.14 32.03 -7.13
CA ILE A 215 1.59 30.80 -7.71
C ILE A 215 0.33 30.37 -6.96
N TRP A 216 0.36 30.39 -5.62
CA TRP A 216 -0.75 29.98 -4.78
C TRP A 216 -1.97 30.89 -4.94
N ASN A 217 -1.77 32.20 -4.95
CA ASN A 217 -2.84 33.18 -5.16
C ASN A 217 -3.52 33.02 -6.53
N ASN A 218 -2.80 32.51 -7.53
CA ASN A 218 -3.32 32.24 -8.87
C ASN A 218 -3.82 30.80 -9.08
N SER A 219 -3.76 29.96 -8.05
CA SER A 219 -4.24 28.57 -8.10
C SER A 219 -5.75 28.45 -7.81
N LEU A 220 -6.33 27.29 -8.11
CA LEU A 220 -7.71 26.95 -7.73
C LEU A 220 -7.92 26.89 -6.20
N PHE A 221 -6.84 26.80 -5.42
CA PHE A 221 -6.84 26.70 -3.96
C PHE A 221 -6.44 28.01 -3.26
N SER A 222 -6.47 29.13 -3.98
CA SER A 222 -6.14 30.45 -3.43
C SER A 222 -6.97 30.83 -2.19
N TRP A 223 -8.17 30.26 -2.05
CA TRP A 223 -9.05 30.40 -0.90
C TRP A 223 -8.54 29.70 0.38
N VAL A 224 -7.68 28.68 0.26
CA VAL A 224 -7.05 28.01 1.40
C VAL A 224 -5.83 28.83 1.84
N THR A 225 -6.04 29.74 2.78
CA THR A 225 -5.01 30.68 3.26
C THR A 225 -3.77 29.97 3.81
N ALA A 226 -3.93 28.80 4.43
CA ALA A 226 -2.85 27.99 4.97
C ALA A 226 -1.83 27.55 3.91
N GLY A 227 -2.25 27.38 2.64
CA GLY A 227 -1.35 26.95 1.59
C GLY A 227 -0.44 28.03 1.01
N LYS A 228 -0.67 29.32 1.37
CA LYS A 228 0.27 30.40 1.06
C LYS A 228 1.64 30.19 1.70
N ASN A 229 1.70 29.42 2.79
CA ASN A 229 2.94 29.04 3.42
C ASN A 229 3.34 27.62 2.99
N LEU A 230 4.38 27.52 2.14
CA LEU A 230 4.91 26.25 1.66
C LEU A 230 5.32 25.31 2.81
N GLN A 231 5.83 25.86 3.92
CA GLN A 231 6.21 25.08 5.09
C GLN A 231 5.01 24.38 5.72
N THR A 232 3.85 25.05 5.78
CA THR A 232 2.61 24.45 6.30
C THR A 232 2.18 23.26 5.43
N ILE A 233 2.23 23.38 4.11
CA ILE A 233 1.88 22.28 3.19
C ILE A 233 2.79 21.07 3.41
N LEU A 234 4.10 21.30 3.55
CA LEU A 234 5.05 20.22 3.82
C LEU A 234 4.77 19.54 5.16
N ILE A 235 4.56 20.32 6.23
CA ILE A 235 4.24 19.80 7.57
C ILE A 235 2.96 18.98 7.52
N VAL A 236 1.91 19.45 6.85
CA VAL A 236 0.65 18.72 6.72
C VAL A 236 0.85 17.44 5.92
N THR A 237 1.56 17.49 4.79
CA THR A 237 1.81 16.32 3.94
C THR A 237 2.58 15.23 4.69
N TRP A 238 3.61 15.62 5.45
CA TRP A 238 4.38 14.71 6.27
C TRP A 238 3.64 14.25 7.52
N GLY A 239 2.86 15.12 8.14
CA GLY A 239 1.96 14.75 9.22
C GLY A 239 1.00 13.65 8.78
N LEU A 240 0.39 13.80 7.59
CA LEU A 240 -0.46 12.77 7.00
C LEU A 240 0.30 11.46 6.71
N ALA A 241 1.56 11.54 6.27
CA ALA A 241 2.41 10.36 6.08
C ALA A 241 2.70 9.64 7.39
N ILE A 242 3.12 10.38 8.41
CA ILE A 242 3.38 9.82 9.74
C ILE A 242 2.09 9.28 10.36
N MET A 243 0.93 9.92 10.15
CA MET A 243 -0.36 9.42 10.62
C MET A 243 -0.78 8.08 10.00
N GLN A 244 -0.22 7.67 8.85
CA GLN A 244 -0.47 6.33 8.33
C GLN A 244 0.02 5.26 9.31
N LEU A 245 1.20 5.46 9.92
CA LEU A 245 1.79 4.48 10.83
C LEU A 245 0.83 4.04 11.95
N PRO A 246 0.34 4.92 12.84
CA PRO A 246 -0.56 4.50 13.89
C PRO A 246 -1.86 3.93 13.34
N LEU A 247 -2.39 4.44 12.23
CA LEU A 247 -3.64 3.92 11.65
C LEU A 247 -3.51 2.45 11.19
N PHE A 248 -2.44 2.12 10.47
CA PHE A 248 -2.21 0.75 9.98
C PHE A 248 -1.66 -0.16 11.08
N VAL A 249 -0.82 0.34 11.98
CA VAL A 249 -0.33 -0.43 13.13
C VAL A 249 -1.48 -0.79 14.04
N LEU A 250 -2.31 0.17 14.48
CA LEU A 250 -3.46 -0.13 15.34
C LEU A 250 -4.47 -1.05 14.65
N ALA A 251 -4.60 -0.99 13.32
CA ALA A 251 -5.44 -1.92 12.57
C ALA A 251 -4.88 -3.35 12.52
N ALA A 252 -3.58 -3.57 12.68
CA ALA A 252 -2.95 -4.88 12.60
C ALA A 252 -2.47 -5.43 13.96
N LEU A 253 -2.28 -4.57 14.96
CA LEU A 253 -1.66 -4.87 16.25
C LEU A 253 -2.63 -5.61 17.17
N PRO A 254 -2.33 -6.86 17.56
CA PRO A 254 -3.19 -7.63 18.44
C PRO A 254 -3.28 -6.97 19.83
N VAL A 255 -4.49 -6.81 20.37
CA VAL A 255 -4.70 -6.31 21.74
C VAL A 255 -4.00 -7.21 22.76
N ARG A 256 -3.96 -8.52 22.47
CA ARG A 256 -3.32 -9.56 23.30
C ARG A 256 -1.85 -9.30 23.61
N TRP A 257 -1.11 -8.62 22.74
CA TRP A 257 0.29 -8.24 23.03
C TRP A 257 0.41 -7.33 24.25
N PHE A 258 -0.55 -6.45 24.51
CA PHE A 258 -0.54 -5.59 25.69
C PHE A 258 -0.90 -6.35 26.98
N VAL A 259 -1.52 -7.52 26.86
CA VAL A 259 -1.92 -8.38 27.99
C VAL A 259 -0.86 -9.47 28.27
N GLY A 260 0.25 -9.48 27.53
CA GLY A 260 1.32 -10.47 27.69
C GLY A 260 0.96 -11.87 27.19
N GLN A 261 -0.08 -12.01 26.37
CA GLN A 261 -0.42 -13.28 25.74
C GLN A 261 0.41 -13.47 24.47
N ASN A 262 1.06 -14.63 24.36
CA ASN A 262 1.83 -15.00 23.17
C ASN A 262 0.87 -15.23 21.99
N LEU A 263 0.99 -14.40 20.95
CA LEU A 263 0.33 -14.63 19.68
C LEU A 263 1.18 -15.62 18.88
N ASP A 264 0.56 -16.70 18.40
CA ASP A 264 1.25 -17.62 17.51
C ASP A 264 1.28 -17.03 16.09
N PHE A 265 2.47 -17.02 15.48
CA PHE A 265 2.67 -16.61 14.08
C PHE A 265 3.07 -17.81 13.21
N GLY A 266 2.83 -19.04 13.67
CA GLY A 266 3.03 -20.27 12.91
C GLY A 266 2.08 -20.37 11.71
N LEU A 267 2.27 -21.42 10.90
CA LEU A 267 1.29 -21.77 9.88
C LEU A 267 -0.02 -22.22 10.54
N CYS A 268 -1.16 -21.96 9.89
CA CYS A 268 -2.49 -22.24 10.45
C CYS A 268 -2.80 -21.56 11.79
N SER A 269 -1.98 -20.60 12.24
CA SER A 269 -2.20 -19.89 13.50
C SER A 269 -3.38 -18.92 13.43
N GLU A 270 -4.06 -18.76 14.57
CA GLU A 270 -5.18 -17.81 14.75
C GLU A 270 -6.24 -17.92 13.63
N LYS A 271 -6.65 -19.15 13.28
CA LYS A 271 -7.75 -19.39 12.30
C LYS A 271 -9.03 -18.66 12.69
N ASP A 272 -9.28 -18.63 13.99
CA ASP A 272 -10.42 -17.91 14.52
C ASP A 272 -10.23 -16.41 14.37
N GLY A 273 -9.01 -15.88 14.28
CA GLY A 273 -8.70 -14.46 14.28
C GLY A 273 -8.53 -13.92 15.70
N TYR A 274 -7.93 -12.74 15.81
CA TYR A 274 -7.63 -12.08 17.08
C TYR A 274 -8.23 -10.68 17.14
N HIS A 275 -8.44 -10.17 18.35
CA HIS A 275 -8.98 -8.82 18.54
C HIS A 275 -7.90 -7.76 18.36
N VAL A 276 -8.25 -6.70 17.61
CA VAL A 276 -7.45 -5.49 17.43
C VAL A 276 -8.15 -4.29 18.06
N SER A 277 -7.35 -3.33 18.52
CA SER A 277 -7.85 -2.05 19.02
C SER A 277 -8.28 -1.20 17.84
N SER A 278 -9.52 -1.37 17.37
CA SER A 278 -10.06 -0.48 16.36
C SER A 278 -10.60 0.78 17.03
N CYS A 279 -9.79 1.86 17.04
CA CYS A 279 -10.27 3.21 17.35
C CYS A 279 -11.14 3.80 16.23
N TRP A 280 -11.35 3.06 15.14
CA TRP A 280 -12.18 3.51 14.04
C TRP A 280 -13.65 3.47 14.44
N PRO A 281 -14.40 4.59 14.32
CA PRO A 281 -15.84 4.56 14.49
C PRO A 281 -16.42 3.57 13.48
N SER A 282 -16.90 2.44 13.98
CA SER A 282 -17.68 1.48 13.19
C SER A 282 -18.93 2.23 12.74
N LEU A 283 -19.09 2.36 11.42
CA LEU A 283 -20.27 2.98 10.81
C LEU A 283 -21.53 2.12 11.01
N ASP A 284 -21.36 0.89 11.51
CA ASP A 284 -22.45 0.01 11.85
C ASP A 284 -23.04 0.44 13.19
N THR A 285 -24.26 0.95 13.13
CA THR A 285 -25.17 1.09 14.26
C THR A 285 -25.17 -0.23 15.02
N ALA A 286 -24.55 -0.23 16.20
CA ALA A 286 -24.43 -1.43 17.01
C ALA A 286 -25.84 -1.97 17.29
N THR A 287 -26.10 -3.22 16.91
CA THR A 287 -27.15 -4.00 17.57
C THR A 287 -26.66 -4.30 18.97
N ASP A 288 -27.48 -4.03 19.99
CA ASP A 288 -27.13 -3.98 21.42
C ASP A 288 -26.54 -5.29 22.01
N SER A 289 -26.46 -6.38 21.24
CA SER A 289 -26.04 -7.71 21.71
C SER A 289 -24.53 -7.96 21.80
N GLU A 290 -23.65 -7.07 21.30
CA GLU A 290 -22.19 -7.25 21.36
C GLU A 290 -21.49 -6.39 22.45
N ALA A 291 -22.25 -5.63 23.24
CA ALA A 291 -21.68 -4.69 24.23
C ALA A 291 -21.09 -5.36 25.48
N GLU A 292 -21.29 -6.67 25.68
CA GLU A 292 -20.97 -7.34 26.95
C GLU A 292 -19.52 -7.82 27.07
N CYS A 293 -18.75 -7.87 25.96
CA CYS A 293 -17.40 -8.45 25.96
C CYS A 293 -16.29 -7.48 26.44
N CYS A 294 -16.61 -6.20 26.65
CA CYS A 294 -15.67 -5.20 27.16
C CYS A 294 -16.34 -4.43 28.30
N GLY A 295 -16.15 -4.88 29.55
CA GLY A 295 -16.71 -4.29 30.78
C GLY A 295 -16.29 -2.85 31.10
N ARG A 296 -15.93 -2.04 30.11
CA ARG A 296 -15.77 -0.59 30.16
C ARG A 296 -16.34 0.01 28.87
N ALA A 297 -17.27 0.93 29.05
CA ALA A 297 -18.05 1.56 27.99
C ALA A 297 -17.16 2.10 26.84
N HIS A 298 -17.51 1.71 25.62
CA HIS A 298 -17.20 2.35 24.32
C HIS A 298 -16.01 1.92 23.46
N CYS A 299 -15.20 0.90 23.80
CA CYS A 299 -14.19 0.40 22.85
C CYS A 299 -14.69 -0.86 22.12
N LYS A 300 -15.23 -0.69 20.89
CA LYS A 300 -15.55 -1.83 20.02
C LYS A 300 -14.25 -2.49 19.56
N CYS A 301 -13.98 -3.72 20.01
CA CYS A 301 -12.87 -4.53 19.53
C CYS A 301 -13.26 -5.21 18.23
N SER A 302 -12.61 -4.84 17.11
CA SER A 302 -12.79 -5.56 15.85
C SER A 302 -11.96 -6.83 15.85
N LYS A 303 -12.51 -7.90 15.28
CA LYS A 303 -11.81 -9.16 15.07
C LYS A 303 -11.11 -9.10 13.71
N ILE A 304 -9.81 -9.38 13.68
CA ILE A 304 -8.99 -9.44 12.47
C ILE A 304 -8.35 -10.81 12.33
N TRP A 305 -8.04 -11.20 11.10
CA TRP A 305 -7.27 -12.40 10.81
C TRP A 305 -5.86 -12.06 10.30
N HIS A 306 -4.92 -13.00 10.42
CA HIS A 306 -3.57 -12.84 9.88
C HIS A 306 -3.55 -12.47 8.39
N ALA A 307 -4.49 -12.97 7.59
CA ALA A 307 -4.60 -12.62 6.17
C ALA A 307 -4.86 -11.12 5.96
N ASP A 308 -5.71 -10.51 6.80
CA ASP A 308 -6.05 -9.09 6.70
C ASP A 308 -4.95 -8.22 7.33
N ALA A 309 -4.33 -8.69 8.41
CA ALA A 309 -3.17 -8.03 9.01
C ALA A 309 -1.98 -8.02 8.04
N LEU A 310 -1.73 -9.14 7.34
CA LEU A 310 -0.72 -9.25 6.28
C LEU A 310 -0.94 -8.18 5.22
N LYS A 311 -2.16 -8.08 4.70
CA LYS A 311 -2.50 -7.06 3.70
C LYS A 311 -2.31 -5.64 4.23
N THR A 312 -2.76 -5.38 5.46
CA THR A 312 -2.65 -4.09 6.13
C THR A 312 -1.18 -3.67 6.31
N LEU A 313 -0.33 -4.59 6.77
CA LEU A 313 1.10 -4.32 6.98
C LEU A 313 1.90 -4.29 5.67
N ALA A 314 1.60 -5.17 4.71
CA ALA A 314 2.21 -5.12 3.38
C ALA A 314 1.89 -3.80 2.67
N THR A 315 0.65 -3.30 2.85
CA THR A 315 0.23 -1.98 2.40
C THR A 315 1.03 -0.87 3.07
N LEU A 316 1.13 -0.91 4.40
CA LEU A 316 1.88 0.07 5.20
C LEU A 316 3.33 0.16 4.73
N ASN A 317 3.95 -0.98 4.46
CA ASN A 317 5.34 -1.09 4.00
C ASN A 317 5.51 -0.95 2.49
N ARG A 318 4.44 -0.58 1.75
CA ARG A 318 4.44 -0.39 0.29
C ARG A 318 4.95 -1.60 -0.51
N MET A 319 4.68 -2.80 0.00
CA MET A 319 5.06 -4.05 -0.63
C MET A 319 4.07 -4.44 -1.74
N SER A 320 4.35 -3.98 -2.97
CA SER A 320 3.53 -4.25 -4.15
C SER A 320 3.39 -5.75 -4.46
N TYR A 321 4.44 -6.55 -4.23
CA TYR A 321 4.44 -7.99 -4.47
C TYR A 321 3.41 -8.73 -3.67
N VAL A 322 3.46 -8.52 -2.36
CA VAL A 322 2.61 -9.23 -1.42
C VAL A 322 1.17 -8.81 -1.65
N ASN A 323 0.94 -7.56 -2.03
CA ASN A 323 -0.39 -7.04 -2.37
C ASN A 323 -0.93 -7.54 -3.72
N ALA A 324 -0.05 -7.96 -4.65
CA ALA A 324 -0.46 -8.41 -5.96
C ALA A 324 -1.30 -9.69 -5.86
N GLY A 325 -2.51 -9.66 -6.41
CA GLY A 325 -3.44 -10.79 -6.37
C GLY A 325 -4.25 -10.95 -5.08
N LEU A 326 -3.87 -10.34 -3.96
CA LEU A 326 -4.65 -10.45 -2.71
C LEU A 326 -6.06 -9.88 -2.85
N PHE A 327 -6.23 -8.79 -3.59
CA PHE A 327 -7.56 -8.24 -3.85
C PHE A 327 -8.43 -9.20 -4.67
N LEU A 328 -7.89 -9.76 -5.76
CA LEU A 328 -8.60 -10.73 -6.59
C LEU A 328 -8.94 -11.98 -5.78
N LEU A 329 -8.04 -12.43 -4.91
CA LEU A 329 -8.28 -13.55 -4.02
C LEU A 329 -9.45 -13.28 -3.07
N GLN A 330 -9.55 -12.06 -2.52
CA GLN A 330 -10.66 -11.68 -1.65
C GLN A 330 -11.99 -11.61 -2.41
N LEU A 331 -11.98 -11.13 -3.66
CA LEU A 331 -13.16 -11.17 -4.53
C LEU A 331 -13.59 -12.62 -4.84
N GLN A 332 -12.63 -13.51 -5.13
CA GLN A 332 -12.89 -14.93 -5.35
C GLN A 332 -13.55 -15.55 -4.11
N ARG A 333 -13.03 -15.25 -2.91
CA ARG A 333 -13.60 -15.72 -1.63
C ARG A 333 -14.99 -15.17 -1.37
N ALA A 334 -15.23 -13.88 -1.64
CA ALA A 334 -16.55 -13.28 -1.54
C ALA A 334 -17.55 -13.96 -2.49
N ARG A 335 -17.14 -14.24 -3.74
CA ARG A 335 -17.96 -14.98 -4.70
C ARG A 335 -18.30 -16.39 -4.21
N ILE A 336 -17.36 -17.10 -3.60
CA ILE A 336 -17.62 -18.45 -3.06
C ILE A 336 -18.61 -18.38 -1.89
N ALA A 337 -18.41 -17.44 -0.96
CA ALA A 337 -19.34 -17.23 0.14
C ALA A 337 -20.76 -16.93 -0.38
N PHE A 338 -20.85 -16.05 -1.39
CA PHE A 338 -22.12 -15.75 -2.06
C PHE A 338 -22.77 -16.99 -2.68
N ASN A 339 -22.00 -17.79 -3.44
CA ASN A 339 -22.50 -19.02 -4.08
C ASN A 339 -22.90 -20.10 -3.07
N SER A 340 -22.30 -20.12 -1.88
CA SER A 340 -22.67 -21.03 -0.79
C SER A 340 -23.95 -20.62 -0.04
N GLY A 341 -24.53 -19.46 -0.36
CA GLY A 341 -25.71 -18.91 0.31
C GLY A 341 -25.39 -18.06 1.55
N ASP A 342 -24.12 -17.98 1.96
CA ASP A 342 -23.64 -17.18 3.10
C ASP A 342 -23.43 -15.71 2.70
N ARG A 343 -24.55 -14.98 2.58
CA ARG A 343 -24.57 -13.56 2.15
C ARG A 343 -23.88 -12.64 3.16
N ASP A 344 -24.04 -12.92 4.46
CA ASP A 344 -23.48 -12.07 5.52
C ASP A 344 -21.96 -12.11 5.49
N ARG A 345 -21.37 -13.30 5.33
CA ARG A 345 -19.92 -13.44 5.17
C ARG A 345 -19.40 -12.77 3.90
N CYS A 346 -20.12 -12.87 2.78
CA CYS A 346 -19.77 -12.16 1.55
C CYS A 346 -19.72 -10.64 1.78
N CYS A 347 -20.79 -10.08 2.36
CA CYS A 347 -20.88 -8.66 2.71
C CYS A 347 -19.77 -8.23 3.66
N GLN A 348 -19.43 -9.06 4.65
CA GLN A 348 -18.36 -8.79 5.60
C GLN A 348 -16.99 -8.69 4.89
N ILE A 349 -16.66 -9.66 4.03
CA ILE A 349 -15.41 -9.65 3.25
C ILE A 349 -15.32 -8.39 2.40
N LEU A 350 -16.37 -8.08 1.64
CA LEU A 350 -16.39 -6.89 0.77
C LEU A 350 -16.32 -5.59 1.57
N THR A 351 -17.01 -5.51 2.71
CA THR A 351 -17.00 -4.32 3.57
C THR A 351 -15.62 -4.09 4.19
N MET A 352 -14.95 -5.15 4.65
CA MET A 352 -13.57 -5.04 5.15
C MET A 352 -12.61 -4.55 4.06
N GLU A 353 -12.76 -5.07 2.84
CA GLU A 353 -11.99 -4.65 1.69
C GLU A 353 -12.18 -3.18 1.34
N VAL A 354 -13.44 -2.73 1.24
CA VAL A 354 -13.79 -1.33 0.97
C VAL A 354 -13.28 -0.42 2.10
N ARG A 355 -13.43 -0.84 3.36
CA ARG A 355 -12.96 -0.09 4.53
C ARG A 355 -11.44 0.06 4.57
N GLN A 356 -10.69 -0.93 4.11
CA GLN A 356 -9.23 -0.81 3.98
C GLN A 356 -8.83 0.04 2.76
N MET A 357 -9.58 -0.06 1.66
CA MET A 357 -9.29 0.67 0.43
C MET A 357 -9.60 2.16 0.51
N ILE A 358 -10.72 2.58 1.09
CA ILE A 358 -11.14 4.00 1.08
C ILE A 358 -10.12 4.92 1.78
N PRO A 359 -9.71 4.69 3.04
CA PRO A 359 -8.75 5.54 3.71
C PRO A 359 -7.40 5.51 3.00
N ARG A 360 -6.98 4.32 2.54
CA ARG A 360 -5.72 4.09 1.86
C ARG A 360 -5.63 4.83 0.52
N ILE A 361 -6.54 4.55 -0.39
CA ILE A 361 -6.50 5.01 -1.78
C ILE A 361 -6.92 6.47 -1.87
N PHE A 362 -8.06 6.82 -1.29
CA PHE A 362 -8.67 8.12 -1.49
C PHE A 362 -8.20 9.18 -0.52
N LEU A 363 -8.13 8.88 0.78
CA LEU A 363 -7.84 9.94 1.73
C LEU A 363 -6.35 10.24 1.76
N ILE A 364 -5.52 9.20 1.92
CA ILE A 364 -4.11 9.43 2.25
C ILE A 364 -3.23 9.38 0.99
N ASN A 365 -3.30 8.31 0.19
CA ASN A 365 -2.41 8.21 -0.98
C ASN A 365 -2.75 9.25 -2.06
N PHE A 366 -4.02 9.49 -2.35
CA PHE A 366 -4.40 10.51 -3.33
C PHE A 366 -3.96 11.91 -2.88
N CYS A 367 -4.33 12.34 -1.67
CA CYS A 367 -3.94 13.66 -1.16
C CYS A 367 -2.41 13.81 -1.11
N GLN A 368 -1.69 12.80 -0.60
CA GLN A 368 -0.23 12.82 -0.57
C GLN A 368 0.38 12.90 -1.95
N ASN A 369 -0.08 12.07 -2.91
CA ASN A 369 0.48 12.05 -4.25
C ASN A 369 0.17 13.35 -5.01
N CYS A 370 -1.03 13.90 -4.86
CA CYS A 370 -1.38 15.19 -5.46
C CYS A 370 -0.53 16.32 -4.89
N ILE A 371 -0.42 16.43 -3.55
CA ILE A 371 0.40 17.47 -2.93
C ILE A 371 1.88 17.27 -3.26
N LYS A 372 2.37 16.04 -3.20
CA LYS A 372 3.75 15.70 -3.56
C LYS A 372 4.06 16.15 -4.98
N LEU A 373 3.19 15.81 -5.92
CA LEU A 373 3.44 16.08 -7.32
C LEU A 373 3.32 17.58 -7.65
N GLU A 374 2.39 18.29 -7.00
CA GLU A 374 2.35 19.76 -7.05
C GLU A 374 3.66 20.36 -6.53
N VAL A 375 4.08 19.97 -5.32
CA VAL A 375 5.33 20.48 -4.71
C VAL A 375 6.53 20.15 -5.61
N GLN A 376 6.68 18.92 -6.08
CA GLN A 376 7.81 18.52 -6.94
C GLN A 376 7.84 19.31 -8.25
N THR A 377 6.70 19.46 -8.92
CA THR A 377 6.63 20.19 -10.19
C THR A 377 6.88 21.69 -9.98
N THR A 378 6.35 22.29 -8.92
CA THR A 378 6.62 23.70 -8.61
C THR A 378 8.09 23.93 -8.26
N ILE A 379 8.67 23.13 -7.36
CA ILE A 379 10.08 23.24 -6.97
C ILE A 379 10.99 23.09 -8.20
N PHE A 380 10.73 22.11 -9.06
CA PHE A 380 11.49 21.90 -10.28
C PHE A 380 11.40 23.09 -11.24
N SER A 381 10.19 23.64 -11.42
CA SER A 381 9.95 24.78 -12.30
C SER A 381 10.66 26.04 -11.80
N LEU A 382 10.60 26.31 -10.49
CA LEU A 382 11.32 27.40 -9.85
C LEU A 382 12.84 27.24 -9.96
N GLY A 383 13.35 26.02 -9.78
CA GLY A 383 14.77 25.73 -9.98
C GLY A 383 15.25 26.04 -11.41
N ARG A 384 14.45 25.68 -12.43
CA ARG A 384 14.76 26.00 -13.83
C ARG A 384 14.71 27.50 -14.12
N MET A 385 13.80 28.23 -13.50
CA MET A 385 13.73 29.69 -13.63
C MET A 385 14.99 30.37 -13.10
N VAL A 386 15.41 30.02 -11.89
CA VAL A 386 16.62 30.59 -11.26
C VAL A 386 17.84 30.36 -12.14
N HIS A 387 17.99 29.14 -12.68
CA HIS A 387 19.09 28.80 -13.58
C HIS A 387 19.08 29.63 -14.89
N LYS A 388 17.91 29.88 -15.48
CA LYS A 388 17.79 30.72 -16.69
C LYS A 388 18.18 32.17 -16.43
N VAL A 389 17.70 32.76 -15.32
CA VAL A 389 17.99 34.15 -14.94
C VAL A 389 19.48 34.34 -14.69
N GLN A 390 20.12 33.39 -14.01
CA GLN A 390 21.52 33.49 -13.67
C GLN A 390 22.43 33.34 -14.89
N ASN A 391 22.11 32.41 -15.81
CA ASN A 391 22.84 32.28 -17.06
C ASN A 391 22.74 33.54 -17.92
N ALA A 392 21.58 34.20 -17.97
CA ALA A 392 21.43 35.46 -18.70
C ALA A 392 22.31 36.59 -18.14
N HIS A 393 22.52 36.62 -16.82
CA HIS A 393 23.40 37.58 -16.16
C HIS A 393 24.89 37.34 -16.44
N VAL A 394 25.34 36.08 -16.52
CA VAL A 394 26.75 35.77 -16.80
C VAL A 394 27.12 36.17 -18.23
N THR A 395 26.27 35.88 -19.22
CA THR A 395 26.54 36.22 -20.62
C THR A 395 26.61 37.73 -20.87
N THR A 396 25.96 38.54 -20.04
CA THR A 396 26.00 40.01 -20.17
C THR A 396 27.27 40.62 -19.57
N CYS A 397 27.97 39.93 -18.68
CA CYS A 397 29.19 40.44 -18.04
C CYS A 397 30.49 40.07 -18.78
N GLU A 398 30.55 38.93 -19.47
CA GLU A 398 31.74 38.52 -20.24
C GLU A 398 31.86 39.21 -21.62
N GLY A 399 30.78 39.83 -22.11
CA GLY A 399 30.71 40.45 -23.44
C GLY A 399 31.34 41.84 -23.60
N ASN A 400 32.09 42.35 -22.62
CA ASN A 400 32.67 43.71 -22.67
C ASN A 400 34.00 43.82 -23.44
N GLY A 401 34.28 42.89 -24.37
CA GLY A 401 35.48 42.91 -25.21
C GLY A 401 35.32 43.58 -26.58
N GLU A 402 34.25 43.32 -27.34
CA GLU A 402 34.18 43.77 -28.74
C GLU A 402 32.73 43.91 -29.25
N SER A 403 32.40 45.11 -29.75
CA SER A 403 31.29 45.39 -30.68
C SER A 403 29.89 44.87 -30.30
N SER A 404 29.27 45.62 -29.38
CA SER A 404 27.86 45.62 -28.99
C SER A 404 26.84 45.47 -30.15
N THR A 405 26.42 44.23 -30.42
CA THR A 405 25.06 43.96 -30.92
C THR A 405 24.17 43.75 -29.69
N ARG A 406 23.27 44.70 -29.42
CA ARG A 406 22.25 44.59 -28.36
C ARG A 406 21.34 43.40 -28.69
N VAL A 407 21.66 42.22 -28.19
CA VAL A 407 20.67 41.14 -28.07
C VAL A 407 19.68 41.64 -27.04
N ALA A 408 18.44 41.90 -27.47
CA ALA A 408 17.34 42.27 -26.59
C ALA A 408 17.14 41.13 -25.60
N VAL A 409 17.73 41.25 -24.41
CA VAL A 409 17.43 40.40 -23.27
C VAL A 409 15.95 40.65 -22.98
N GLY A 410 15.10 39.67 -23.31
CA GLY A 410 13.67 39.75 -23.09
C GLY A 410 13.40 40.15 -21.65
N GLU A 411 12.47 41.09 -21.45
CA GLU A 411 12.16 41.60 -20.11
C GLU A 411 11.95 40.44 -19.14
N PRO A 412 12.48 40.51 -17.90
CA PRO A 412 12.32 39.47 -16.88
C PRO A 412 10.84 39.12 -16.59
N SER A 413 9.90 40.01 -16.94
CA SER A 413 8.45 39.76 -16.95
C SER A 413 8.06 38.58 -17.86
N GLN A 414 8.63 38.46 -19.06
CA GLN A 414 8.26 37.42 -20.03
C GLN A 414 8.73 36.03 -19.59
N VAL A 415 9.89 35.92 -18.94
CA VAL A 415 10.41 34.65 -18.42
C VAL A 415 9.54 34.15 -17.26
N LEU A 416 9.11 35.06 -16.39
CA LEU A 416 8.18 34.76 -15.30
C LEU A 416 6.80 34.34 -15.81
N GLU A 417 6.22 35.09 -16.76
CA GLU A 417 4.94 34.72 -17.37
C GLU A 417 4.96 33.35 -18.05
N THR A 418 6.06 33.02 -18.72
CA THR A 418 6.22 31.72 -19.39
C THR A 418 6.27 30.58 -18.37
N ALA A 419 7.02 30.76 -17.29
CA ALA A 419 7.10 29.75 -16.23
C ALA A 419 5.78 29.60 -15.46
N VAL A 420 5.10 30.69 -15.14
CA VAL A 420 3.75 30.65 -14.53
C VAL A 420 2.77 29.91 -15.43
N ARG A 421 2.85 30.11 -16.75
CA ARG A 421 2.02 29.40 -17.74
C ARG A 421 2.31 27.90 -17.78
N GLU A 422 3.58 27.50 -17.77
CA GLU A 422 4.00 26.08 -17.74
C GLU A 422 3.57 25.40 -16.43
N ILE A 423 3.77 26.05 -15.28
CA ILE A 423 3.32 25.56 -13.97
C ILE A 423 1.80 25.40 -13.98
N ARG A 424 1.05 26.39 -14.45
CA ARG A 424 -0.41 26.33 -14.49
C ARG A 424 -0.91 25.18 -15.36
N TRP A 425 -0.26 24.91 -16.50
CA TRP A 425 -0.60 23.78 -17.36
C TRP A 425 -0.28 22.44 -16.69
N LEU A 426 0.88 22.32 -16.04
CA LEU A 426 1.28 21.13 -15.27
C LEU A 426 0.33 20.86 -14.11
N THR A 427 0.04 21.86 -13.26
CA THR A 427 -0.96 21.78 -12.19
C THR A 427 -2.30 21.31 -12.77
N TRP A 428 -2.77 21.92 -13.87
CA TRP A 428 -4.04 21.51 -14.50
C TRP A 428 -4.00 20.08 -15.03
N PHE A 429 -2.92 19.64 -15.67
CA PHE A 429 -2.74 18.27 -16.16
C PHE A 429 -2.73 17.25 -15.02
N VAL A 430 -2.06 17.58 -13.92
CA VAL A 430 -1.95 16.73 -12.73
C VAL A 430 -3.29 16.59 -12.04
N TRP A 431 -4.01 17.69 -11.88
CA TRP A 431 -5.36 17.67 -11.34
C TRP A 431 -6.36 17.03 -12.30
N PHE A 432 -6.18 17.17 -13.62
CA PHE A 432 -6.98 16.45 -14.61
C PHE A 432 -6.70 14.95 -14.55
N ALA A 433 -5.44 14.52 -14.47
CA ALA A 433 -5.06 13.12 -14.32
C ALA A 433 -5.52 12.56 -12.97
N GLY A 434 -5.43 13.35 -11.89
CA GLY A 434 -5.94 13.04 -10.56
C GLY A 434 -7.46 12.95 -10.55
N ALA A 435 -8.17 13.89 -11.15
CA ALA A 435 -9.63 13.89 -11.30
C ALA A 435 -10.07 12.76 -12.22
N LEU A 436 -9.32 12.43 -13.28
CA LEU A 436 -9.57 11.29 -14.16
C LEU A 436 -9.37 9.99 -13.39
N CYS A 437 -8.28 9.84 -12.62
CA CYS A 437 -8.08 8.70 -11.73
C CYS A 437 -9.20 8.58 -10.70
N ALA A 438 -9.54 9.68 -10.02
CA ALA A 438 -10.63 9.73 -9.06
C ALA A 438 -11.97 9.42 -9.72
N THR A 439 -12.23 9.89 -10.94
CA THR A 439 -13.46 9.62 -11.70
C THR A 439 -13.51 8.17 -12.15
N VAL A 440 -12.41 7.59 -12.64
CA VAL A 440 -12.33 6.16 -13.01
C VAL A 440 -12.50 5.28 -11.78
N GLN A 441 -11.90 5.65 -10.65
CA GLN A 441 -12.05 4.93 -9.38
C GLN A 441 -13.46 5.08 -8.80
N LEU A 442 -14.03 6.28 -8.79
CA LEU A 442 -15.42 6.54 -8.39
C LEU A 442 -16.41 5.85 -9.32
N HIS A 443 -16.16 5.80 -10.63
CA HIS A 443 -16.98 5.06 -11.59
C HIS A 443 -16.88 3.54 -11.35
N SER A 444 -15.69 3.04 -11.03
CA SER A 444 -15.47 1.63 -10.67
C SER A 444 -16.17 1.28 -9.34
N MET A 445 -16.12 2.18 -8.36
CA MET A 445 -16.85 2.04 -7.09
C MET A 445 -18.37 2.17 -7.27
N ALA A 446 -18.84 3.12 -8.09
CA ALA A 446 -20.25 3.28 -8.41
C ALA A 446 -20.80 2.06 -9.17
N LYS A 447 -19.98 1.43 -10.03
CA LYS A 447 -20.31 0.12 -10.60
C LYS A 447 -20.38 -0.96 -9.50
N LEU A 448 -19.42 -1.01 -8.58
CA LEU A 448 -19.42 -1.96 -7.47
C LEU A 448 -20.66 -1.81 -6.56
N ILE A 449 -21.05 -0.56 -6.25
CA ILE A 449 -22.22 -0.22 -5.43
C ILE A 449 -23.52 -0.48 -6.22
N GLY A 450 -23.56 -0.09 -7.50
CA GLY A 450 -24.71 -0.33 -8.38
C GLY A 450 -24.97 -1.83 -8.62
N TYR A 451 -23.93 -2.67 -8.63
CA TYR A 451 -24.09 -4.13 -8.59
C TYR A 451 -24.81 -4.56 -7.30
N ASN A 452 -24.46 -4.00 -6.14
CA ASN A 452 -25.09 -4.33 -4.86
C ASN A 452 -26.60 -3.96 -4.83
N ASP A 453 -26.98 -2.81 -5.37
CA ASP A 453 -28.40 -2.41 -5.45
C ASP A 453 -29.18 -3.22 -6.49
N SER A 454 -28.55 -3.58 -7.62
CA SER A 454 -29.14 -4.49 -8.60
C SER A 454 -29.36 -5.89 -8.01
N TYR A 455 -28.44 -6.40 -7.19
CA TYR A 455 -28.63 -7.65 -6.44
C TYR A 455 -29.72 -7.55 -5.37
N ARG A 456 -29.88 -6.39 -4.71
CA ARG A 456 -30.98 -6.15 -3.76
C ARG A 456 -32.34 -6.19 -4.44
N SER A 457 -32.44 -5.64 -5.65
CA SER A 457 -33.66 -5.68 -6.48
C SER A 457 -33.96 -7.11 -7.00
N VAL A 458 -32.94 -7.89 -7.37
CA VAL A 458 -33.10 -9.30 -7.78
C VAL A 458 -33.45 -10.19 -6.58
N ALA A 459 -32.85 -9.94 -5.40
CA ALA A 459 -33.19 -10.66 -4.17
C ALA A 459 -34.62 -10.34 -3.68
N GLN A 460 -35.08 -9.09 -3.81
CA GLN A 460 -36.47 -8.72 -3.54
C GLN A 460 -37.43 -9.35 -4.55
N ALA A 461 -37.08 -9.40 -5.83
CA ALA A 461 -37.87 -10.08 -6.86
C ALA A 461 -37.95 -11.60 -6.63
N MET A 462 -36.87 -12.23 -6.15
CA MET A 462 -36.84 -13.66 -5.80
C MET A 462 -37.55 -13.98 -4.47
N SER A 463 -37.63 -13.04 -3.53
CA SER A 463 -38.39 -13.23 -2.27
C SER A 463 -39.91 -13.18 -2.43
N PHE A 464 -40.43 -12.79 -3.60
CA PHE A 464 -41.87 -12.73 -3.89
C PHE A 464 -42.44 -13.99 -4.55
N GLN A 465 -41.65 -15.06 -4.71
CA GLN A 465 -42.09 -16.33 -5.30
C GLN A 465 -41.76 -17.53 -4.39
N CYS A 466 -42.29 -17.52 -3.17
CA CYS A 466 -42.64 -18.78 -2.52
C CYS A 466 -44.17 -18.92 -2.63
N PRO A 467 -44.70 -19.80 -3.50
CA PRO A 467 -46.11 -20.15 -3.40
C PRO A 467 -46.31 -20.81 -2.03
N ALA A 468 -47.36 -20.39 -1.32
CA ALA A 468 -47.82 -21.09 -0.14
C ALA A 468 -48.04 -22.56 -0.52
N VAL A 469 -47.32 -23.45 0.16
CA VAL A 469 -47.59 -24.88 0.12
C VAL A 469 -48.71 -25.09 1.14
N ASP A 470 -49.89 -25.42 0.64
CA ASP A 470 -51.04 -25.87 1.44
C ASP A 470 -50.76 -27.19 2.16
#